data_AF-B1L6C8-F1
#
_entry.id   AF-B1L6C8-F1
#
_cell.length_a   1.000
_cell.length_b   1.000
_cell.length_c   1.000
_cell.angle_alpha   90.00
_cell.angle_beta   90.00
_cell.angle_gamma   90.00
#
_symmetry.space_group_name_H-M   'P 1'
#
loop_
_entity.id
_entity.type
_entity.pdbx_description
1 polymer ?
#
loop_
_entity_poly.entity_id
_entity_poly.type
_entity_poly.pdbx_seq_one_letter_code
_entity_poly.pdbx_strand_id
1 'polypeptide(L)'
;MESKPLADKILPFEEREMSLREFLDSRGVPYEIVKIFDPIGPAADIEDADVIIVSTESYRGALAVNERRREKGLSELKIIVIPLVLAEDGKPISSSRVRSGEIDTEGRPLI
;
A
#
# COMPACT_ATOMS: atom_id res chain seq x y z
N MET A 1 -2.97 0.43 -14.32
CA MET A 1 -3.71 1.44 -13.54
C MET A 1 -5.13 1.66 -14.05
N GLU A 2 -5.40 1.45 -15.34
CA GLU A 2 -6.69 1.76 -15.99
C GLU A 2 -7.92 0.99 -15.45
N SER A 3 -7.73 -0.08 -14.67
CA SER A 3 -8.82 -0.84 -14.06
C SER A 3 -9.28 -0.31 -12.70
N LYS A 4 -8.65 0.74 -12.14
CA LYS A 4 -9.03 1.27 -10.82
C LYS A 4 -10.22 2.26 -10.94
N PRO A 5 -11.22 2.19 -10.05
CA PRO A 5 -12.29 3.19 -10.01
C PRO A 5 -11.74 4.60 -9.88
N LEU A 6 -12.23 5.51 -10.73
CA LEU A 6 -11.80 6.92 -10.76
C LEU A 6 -10.29 7.04 -10.95
N ALA A 7 -9.73 6.31 -11.93
CA ALA A 7 -8.29 6.31 -12.22
C ALA A 7 -7.78 7.68 -12.67
N ASP A 8 -8.61 8.45 -13.36
CA ASP A 8 -8.38 9.83 -13.79
C ASP A 8 -8.15 10.80 -12.61
N LYS A 9 -8.69 10.46 -11.43
CA LYS A 9 -8.50 11.23 -10.18
C LYS A 9 -7.32 10.75 -9.34
N ILE A 10 -6.54 9.77 -9.82
CA ILE A 10 -5.34 9.32 -9.09
C ILE A 10 -4.24 10.35 -9.29
N LEU A 11 -3.70 10.85 -8.17
CA LEU A 11 -2.58 11.78 -8.20
C LEU A 11 -1.35 11.15 -8.90
N PRO A 12 -0.58 11.95 -9.66
CA PRO A 12 0.71 11.55 -10.20
C PRO A 12 1.61 10.89 -9.16
N PHE A 13 2.56 10.07 -9.61
CA PHE A 13 3.45 9.36 -8.70
C PHE A 13 4.24 10.32 -7.82
N GLU A 14 4.73 11.39 -8.43
CA GLU A 14 5.59 12.40 -7.84
C GLU A 14 4.87 13.16 -6.71
N GLU A 15 3.58 13.47 -6.89
CA GLU A 15 2.77 14.12 -5.84
C GLU A 15 2.49 13.18 -4.66
N ARG A 16 2.22 11.90 -4.94
CA ARG A 16 2.02 10.89 -3.89
C ARG A 16 3.31 10.61 -3.13
N GLU A 17 4.43 10.56 -3.85
CA GLU A 17 5.76 10.41 -3.27
C GLU A 17 6.09 11.58 -2.34
N MET A 18 5.90 12.82 -2.81
CA MET A 18 6.14 14.02 -2.01
C MET A 18 5.32 14.00 -0.71
N SER A 19 4.02 13.72 -0.80
CA SER A 19 3.14 13.61 0.38
C SER A 19 3.61 12.53 1.36
N LEU A 20 4.10 11.38 0.86
CA LEU A 20 4.62 10.31 1.70
C LEU A 20 5.95 10.68 2.37
N ARG A 21 6.84 11.37 1.65
CA ARG A 21 8.11 11.87 2.19
C ARG A 21 7.87 12.83 3.34
N GLU A 22 7.01 13.83 3.16
CA GLU A 22 6.65 14.79 4.21
C GLU A 22 6.14 14.08 5.48
N PHE A 23 5.26 13.08 5.30
CA PHE A 23 4.77 12.28 6.41
C PHE A 23 5.90 11.52 7.11
N LEU A 24 6.76 10.82 6.37
CA LEU A 24 7.83 9.99 6.95
C LEU A 24 8.94 10.83 7.60
N ASP A 25 9.30 11.96 7.00
CA ASP A 25 10.27 12.92 7.54
C ASP A 25 9.80 13.44 8.91
N SER A 26 8.49 13.70 9.07
CA SER A 26 7.91 14.12 10.35
C SER A 26 8.00 13.06 11.46
N ARG A 27 8.23 11.78 11.09
CA ARG A 27 8.39 10.67 12.05
C ARG A 27 9.84 10.45 12.46
N GLY A 28 10.81 11.02 11.73
CA GLY A 28 12.24 10.88 12.05
C GLY A 28 12.76 9.44 11.95
N VAL A 29 12.18 8.62 11.08
CA VAL A 29 12.58 7.22 10.85
C VAL A 29 13.30 7.09 9.51
N PRO A 30 14.29 6.19 9.37
CA PRO A 30 14.90 5.91 8.07
C PRO A 30 13.89 5.22 7.15
N TYR A 31 13.90 5.60 5.87
CA TYR A 31 13.02 5.00 4.87
C TYR A 31 13.63 5.06 3.47
N GLU A 32 13.16 4.17 2.61
CA GLU A 32 13.37 4.21 1.16
C GLU A 32 12.00 4.11 0.48
N ILE A 33 11.76 4.96 -0.52
CA ILE A 33 10.54 4.92 -1.34
C ILE A 33 10.90 4.34 -2.69
N VAL A 34 10.24 3.25 -3.05
CA VAL A 34 10.41 2.58 -4.34
C VAL A 34 9.09 2.57 -5.10
N LYS A 35 9.16 2.88 -6.39
CA LYS A 35 7.99 2.82 -7.28
C LYS A 35 7.63 1.37 -7.58
N ILE A 36 6.37 1.02 -7.39
CA ILE A 36 5.83 -0.32 -7.67
C ILE A 36 5.17 -0.29 -9.06
N PHE A 37 5.72 -1.07 -10.00
CA PHE A 37 5.26 -1.12 -11.39
C PHE A 37 4.35 -2.31 -11.69
N ASP A 38 4.47 -3.38 -10.90
CA ASP A 38 3.71 -4.62 -11.05
C ASP A 38 3.22 -5.14 -9.67
N PRO A 39 2.29 -6.12 -9.63
CA PRO A 39 1.70 -6.59 -8.37
C PRO A 39 2.66 -7.27 -7.40
N ILE A 40 3.81 -7.77 -7.85
CA ILE A 40 4.84 -8.37 -7.00
C ILE A 40 5.72 -7.25 -6.42
N GLY A 41 6.09 -6.30 -7.28
CA GLY A 41 6.92 -5.17 -6.89
C GLY A 41 8.34 -5.58 -6.46
N PRO A 42 9.11 -4.64 -5.89
CA PRO A 42 10.52 -4.88 -5.55
C PRO A 42 10.72 -5.88 -4.40
N ALA A 43 9.68 -6.20 -3.64
CA ALA A 43 9.77 -7.06 -2.46
C ALA A 43 10.30 -8.48 -2.77
N ALA A 44 10.15 -8.94 -4.00
CA ALA A 44 10.68 -10.23 -4.46
C ALA A 44 12.15 -10.19 -4.88
N ASP A 45 12.81 -9.03 -4.80
CA ASP A 45 14.20 -8.81 -5.21
C ASP A 45 15.07 -8.27 -4.07
N ILE A 46 14.48 -7.80 -2.96
CA ILE A 46 15.24 -7.34 -1.78
C ILE A 46 15.74 -8.56 -0.99
N GLU A 47 17.02 -8.87 -1.11
CA GLU A 47 17.61 -10.06 -0.48
C GLU A 47 17.50 -10.03 1.05
N ASP A 48 17.88 -8.91 1.67
CA ASP A 48 17.98 -8.74 3.13
C ASP A 48 16.66 -8.33 3.82
N ALA A 49 15.51 -8.58 3.19
CA ALA A 49 14.21 -8.30 3.79
C ALA A 49 13.74 -9.46 4.69
N ASP A 50 13.32 -9.13 5.92
CA ASP A 50 12.81 -10.11 6.89
C ASP A 50 11.27 -10.25 6.89
N VAL A 51 10.57 -9.13 6.65
CA VAL A 51 9.14 -8.97 6.93
C VAL A 51 8.44 -8.25 5.80
N ILE A 52 7.20 -8.67 5.50
CA ILE A 52 6.27 -7.91 4.67
C ILE A 52 5.00 -7.59 5.47
N ILE A 53 4.66 -6.30 5.54
CA ILE A 53 3.46 -5.81 6.23
C ILE A 53 2.38 -5.55 5.19
N VAL A 54 1.20 -6.16 5.38
CA VAL A 54 0.08 -6.07 4.45
C VAL A 54 -1.23 -5.89 5.20
N SER A 55 -2.24 -5.33 4.52
CA SER A 55 -3.61 -5.38 5.02
C SER A 55 -4.24 -6.73 4.68
N THR A 56 -5.45 -6.96 5.19
CA THR A 56 -6.28 -8.11 4.78
C THR A 56 -6.51 -8.14 3.25
N GLU A 57 -6.55 -6.98 2.60
CA GLU A 57 -6.73 -6.87 1.14
C GLU A 57 -5.48 -7.27 0.35
N SER A 58 -4.29 -6.90 0.84
CA SER A 58 -3.03 -7.18 0.15
C SER A 58 -2.36 -8.50 0.57
N TYR A 59 -2.98 -9.28 1.45
CA TYR A 59 -2.47 -10.59 1.89
C TYR A 59 -2.18 -11.55 0.73
N ARG A 60 -3.07 -11.63 -0.27
CA ARG A 60 -2.86 -12.48 -1.46
C ARG A 60 -1.63 -12.03 -2.26
N GLY A 61 -1.34 -10.72 -2.30
CA GLY A 61 -0.13 -10.19 -2.93
C GLY A 61 1.13 -10.63 -2.19
N ALA A 62 1.12 -10.62 -0.86
CA ALA A 62 2.26 -11.13 -0.08
C ALA A 62 2.54 -12.62 -0.30
N LEU A 63 1.49 -13.44 -0.47
CA LEU A 63 1.67 -14.85 -0.85
C LEU A 63 2.37 -14.99 -2.21
N ALA A 64 1.95 -14.21 -3.21
CA ALA A 64 2.58 -14.20 -4.53
C ALA A 64 4.04 -13.71 -4.49
N VAL A 65 4.35 -12.74 -3.62
CA VAL A 65 5.73 -12.31 -3.37
C VAL A 65 6.59 -13.46 -2.83
N ASN A 66 6.10 -14.21 -1.83
CA ASN A 66 6.85 -15.34 -1.28
C ASN A 66 6.99 -16.50 -2.28
N GLU A 67 6.00 -16.73 -3.14
CA GLU A 67 6.12 -17.67 -4.26
C GLU A 67 7.27 -17.27 -5.19
N ARG A 68 7.33 -16.00 -5.61
CA ARG A 68 8.43 -15.51 -6.46
C ARG A 68 9.79 -15.53 -5.76
N ARG A 69 9.85 -15.26 -4.46
CA ARG A 69 11.10 -15.37 -3.68
C ARG A 69 11.60 -16.81 -3.65
N ARG A 70 10.70 -17.78 -3.45
CA ARG A 70 11.01 -19.22 -3.49
C ARG A 70 11.57 -19.63 -4.85
N GLU A 71 10.96 -19.18 -5.95
CA GLU A 71 11.44 -19.44 -7.31
C GLU A 71 12.86 -18.91 -7.56
N LYS A 72 13.23 -17.81 -6.89
CA LYS A 72 14.56 -17.21 -6.96
C LYS A 72 15.56 -17.75 -5.93
N GLY A 73 15.15 -18.66 -5.06
CA GLY A 73 15.99 -19.19 -3.98
C GLY A 73 16.19 -18.24 -2.80
N LEU A 74 15.37 -17.19 -2.68
CA LEU A 74 15.38 -16.27 -1.53
C LEU A 74 14.52 -16.81 -0.39
N SER A 75 14.91 -16.48 0.84
CA SER A 75 14.11 -16.77 2.04
C SER A 75 12.74 -16.09 1.96
N GLU A 76 11.69 -16.81 2.36
CA GLU A 76 10.34 -16.25 2.47
C GLU A 76 10.30 -15.12 3.51
N LEU A 77 9.51 -14.08 3.22
CA LEU A 77 9.25 -13.00 4.16
C LEU A 77 8.22 -13.46 5.19
N LYS A 78 8.44 -13.08 6.46
CA LYS A 78 7.39 -13.21 7.47
C LYS A 78 6.26 -12.23 7.13
N ILE A 79 5.07 -12.77 6.86
CA ILE A 79 3.89 -11.96 6.54
C ILE A 79 3.23 -11.51 7.84
N ILE A 80 3.10 -10.19 8.02
CA ILE A 80 2.32 -9.58 9.11
C ILE A 80 1.09 -8.91 8.51
N VAL A 81 -0.09 -9.41 8.87
CA VAL A 81 -1.37 -8.86 8.42
C VAL A 81 -1.91 -7.88 9.45
N ILE A 82 -2.14 -6.64 9.04
CA ILE A 82 -2.76 -5.60 9.86
C ILE A 82 -4.23 -5.38 9.43
N PRO A 83 -5.15 -5.13 10.38
CA PRO A 83 -6.53 -4.81 10.06
C PRO A 83 -6.64 -3.44 9.36
N LEU A 84 -7.68 -3.28 8.55
CA LEU A 84 -8.01 -1.98 7.96
C LEU A 84 -8.57 -1.04 9.04
N VAL A 85 -8.24 0.24 8.92
CA VAL A 85 -8.85 1.30 9.73
C VAL A 85 -10.25 1.60 9.16
N LEU A 86 -11.24 1.71 10.05
CA LEU A 86 -12.61 2.02 9.68
C LEU A 86 -12.85 3.54 9.69
N ALA A 87 -13.65 4.00 8.74
CA ALA A 87 -14.26 5.32 8.73
C ALA A 87 -15.40 5.40 9.76
N GLU A 88 -15.94 6.60 10.00
CA GLU A 88 -17.03 6.80 10.98
C GLU A 88 -18.31 6.05 10.61
N ASP A 89 -18.50 5.72 9.32
CA ASP A 89 -19.62 4.92 8.81
C ASP A 89 -19.41 3.40 8.98
N GLY A 90 -18.34 2.98 9.65
CA GLY A 90 -18.05 1.57 9.95
C GLY A 90 -17.48 0.78 8.79
N LYS A 91 -17.25 1.39 7.61
CA LYS A 91 -16.60 0.75 6.46
C LYS A 91 -15.11 1.13 6.41
N PRO A 92 -14.23 0.31 5.81
CA PRO A 92 -12.80 0.63 5.70
C PRO A 92 -12.52 1.96 4.98
N ILE A 93 -11.55 2.73 5.49
CA ILE A 93 -11.00 3.88 4.77
C ILE A 93 -10.29 3.36 3.52
N SER A 94 -10.59 3.93 2.36
CA SER A 94 -9.85 3.62 1.14
C SER A 94 -9.78 4.83 0.21
N SER A 95 -8.70 4.93 -0.57
CA SER A 95 -8.50 6.05 -1.48
C SER A 95 -9.60 6.16 -2.54
N SER A 96 -10.24 5.04 -2.92
CA SER A 96 -11.36 5.07 -3.87
C SER A 96 -12.58 5.78 -3.29
N ARG A 97 -12.88 5.58 -2.00
CA ARG A 97 -13.97 6.25 -1.28
C ARG A 97 -13.69 7.75 -1.10
N VAL A 98 -12.42 8.08 -0.84
CA VAL A 98 -11.97 9.49 -0.81
C VAL A 98 -12.14 10.15 -2.18
N ARG A 99 -11.68 9.51 -3.27
CA ARG A 99 -11.81 10.07 -4.63
C ARG A 99 -13.25 10.16 -5.13
N SER A 100 -14.14 9.29 -4.65
CA SER A 100 -15.57 9.34 -4.97
C SER A 100 -16.33 10.38 -4.15
N GLY A 101 -15.71 10.96 -3.12
CA GLY A 101 -16.39 11.89 -2.20
C GLY A 101 -17.36 11.19 -1.25
N GLU A 102 -17.19 9.90 -0.97
CA GLU A 102 -17.99 9.21 0.05
C GLU A 102 -17.53 9.62 1.46
N ILE A 103 -16.20 9.77 1.64
CA ILE A 103 -15.55 10.18 2.88
C ILE A 103 -14.41 11.17 2.58
N ASP A 104 -13.99 11.94 3.57
CA ASP A 104 -12.73 12.69 3.52
C ASP A 104 -11.51 11.82 3.88
N THR A 105 -10.32 12.41 3.89
CA THR A 105 -9.06 11.70 4.21
C THR A 105 -8.97 11.24 5.67
N GLU A 106 -9.77 11.82 6.55
CA GLU A 106 -9.86 11.47 7.97
C GLU A 106 -10.92 10.38 8.23
N GLY A 107 -11.63 9.94 7.19
CA GLY A 107 -12.68 8.92 7.30
C GLY A 107 -14.04 9.47 7.72
N ARG A 108 -14.28 10.78 7.56
CA ARG A 108 -15.58 11.40 7.87
C ARG A 108 -16.48 11.37 6.64
N PRO A 109 -17.74 10.91 6.74
CA PRO A 109 -18.69 10.93 5.64
C PRO A 109 -18.92 12.35 5.10
N LEU A 110 -18.98 12.48 3.78
CA LEU A 110 -19.28 13.75 3.10
C LEU A 110 -20.72 13.83 2.59
N ILE A 111 -21.57 12.88 3.01
CA ILE A 111 -22.97 12.71 2.64
C ILE A 111 -23.81 12.40 3.87
#